data_AF-A0AAW6UH81-F1
#
_entry.id   AF-A0AAW6UH81-F1
#
_cell.length_a   1.000
_cell.length_b   1.000
_cell.length_c   1.000
_cell.angle_alpha   90.00
_cell.angle_beta   90.00
_cell.angle_gamma   90.00
#
_symmetry.space_group_name_H-M   'P 1'
#
loop_
_entity.id
_entity.type
_entity.pdbx_description
1 polymer ?
#
loop_
_entity_poly.entity_id
_entity_poly.type
_entity_poly.pdbx_seq_one_letter_code
_entity_poly.pdbx_strand_id
1 'polypeptide(L)'
;MKKLSGNALIRRHLRRYPRSLRQTLLKELNQLVTYQPVIGIMGKTGVGKSSLCNALFRSQVCVVNAVVACTRQPQQLKLRFGRHTLTLVDLPGVGESQARDEEYRELYRKWIPKLDMVFWVLKADDRAFSIEEQFYQTVFTEYNGQLPAITWILNQVDKIEPVEQWHWASAQPSKQQQAHITLKRHAIAKQMHISADSIIPISVKGRYHLPQLVEAIITRLPKQARSPLIPHLQNAYQTTTVINHARSSFGDTVVDIIERVIDFAPLPQVARHALKSTTHHIAQAARSVWSFFFN
;
A
#
# COMPACT_ATOMS: atom_id res chain seq x y z
N MET A 1 14.49 -21.75 -28.83
CA MET A 1 14.55 -22.19 -27.41
C MET A 1 13.24 -21.80 -26.72
N LYS A 2 12.43 -22.76 -26.24
CA LYS A 2 11.19 -22.46 -25.49
C LYS A 2 11.56 -21.74 -24.20
N LYS A 3 11.14 -20.48 -24.02
CA LYS A 3 11.29 -19.74 -22.75
C LYS A 3 10.63 -20.56 -21.65
N LEU A 4 11.42 -21.10 -20.72
CA LEU A 4 10.92 -21.74 -19.51
C LEU A 4 10.02 -20.73 -18.78
N SER A 5 8.80 -21.13 -18.43
CA SER A 5 7.94 -20.31 -17.58
C SER A 5 8.66 -20.04 -16.25
N GLY A 6 8.47 -18.87 -15.63
CA GLY A 6 9.11 -18.55 -14.34
C GLY A 6 8.83 -19.62 -13.27
N ASN A 7 7.65 -20.25 -13.34
CA ASN A 7 7.28 -21.43 -12.56
C ASN A 7 8.20 -22.64 -12.79
N ALA A 8 8.59 -22.93 -14.04
CA ALA A 8 9.49 -24.03 -14.34
C ALA A 8 10.90 -23.80 -13.76
N LEU A 9 11.36 -22.55 -13.76
CA LEU A 9 12.66 -22.19 -13.21
C LEU A 9 12.68 -22.31 -11.68
N ILE A 10 11.67 -21.80 -10.97
CA ILE A 10 11.53 -22.01 -9.52
C ILE A 10 11.43 -23.50 -9.20
N ARG A 11 10.58 -24.26 -9.91
CA ARG A 11 10.44 -25.71 -9.72
C ARG A 11 11.77 -26.45 -9.86
N ARG A 12 12.64 -26.03 -10.78
CA ARG A 12 13.99 -26.59 -10.94
C ARG A 12 14.83 -26.39 -9.69
N HIS A 13 14.85 -25.17 -9.13
CA HIS A 13 15.57 -24.87 -7.89
C HIS A 13 14.99 -25.56 -6.65
N LEU A 14 13.71 -25.91 -6.66
CA LEU A 14 13.07 -26.64 -5.56
C LEU A 14 13.26 -28.17 -5.64
N ARG A 15 13.87 -28.72 -6.69
CA ARG A 15 14.11 -30.18 -6.82
C ARG A 15 15.02 -30.76 -5.74
N ARG A 16 15.86 -29.93 -5.13
CA ARG A 16 16.75 -30.30 -4.02
C ARG A 16 16.03 -30.57 -2.70
N TYR A 17 14.76 -30.17 -2.58
CA TYR A 17 13.96 -30.38 -1.38
C TYR A 17 13.22 -31.73 -1.46
N PRO A 18 13.02 -32.41 -0.32
CA PRO A 18 12.12 -33.56 -0.22
C PRO A 18 10.74 -33.26 -0.82
N ARG A 19 10.08 -34.29 -1.37
CA ARG A 19 8.82 -34.12 -2.13
C ARG A 19 7.74 -33.40 -1.32
N SER A 20 7.59 -33.72 -0.04
CA SER A 20 6.63 -33.08 0.88
C SER A 20 6.91 -31.59 1.03
N LEU A 21 8.15 -31.20 1.37
CA LEU A 21 8.54 -29.80 1.50
C LEU A 21 8.37 -29.03 0.19
N ARG A 22 8.75 -29.63 -0.93
CA ARG A 22 8.58 -29.02 -2.25
C ARG A 22 7.11 -28.69 -2.55
N GLN A 23 6.16 -29.55 -2.17
CA GLN A 23 4.73 -29.28 -2.36
C GLN A 23 4.27 -28.11 -1.48
N THR A 24 4.66 -28.08 -0.20
CA THR A 24 4.37 -26.97 0.71
C THR A 24 4.95 -25.66 0.21
N LEU A 25 6.22 -25.64 -0.21
CA LEU A 25 6.88 -24.47 -0.77
C LEU A 25 6.17 -23.96 -2.03
N LEU A 26 5.80 -24.84 -2.95
CA LEU A 26 5.07 -24.43 -4.16
C LEU A 26 3.70 -23.81 -3.83
N LYS A 27 3.01 -24.33 -2.80
CA LYS A 27 1.74 -23.77 -2.33
C LYS A 27 1.93 -22.38 -1.74
N GLU A 28 2.87 -22.21 -0.81
CA GLU A 28 3.18 -20.92 -0.17
C GLU A 28 3.66 -19.87 -1.20
N LEU A 29 4.51 -20.27 -2.14
CA LEU A 29 4.96 -19.38 -3.22
C LEU A 29 3.82 -18.97 -4.15
N ASN A 30 2.90 -19.89 -4.45
CA ASN A 30 1.72 -19.54 -5.23
C ASN A 30 0.84 -18.54 -4.47
N GLN A 31 0.64 -18.73 -3.17
CA GLN A 31 -0.07 -17.79 -2.31
C GLN A 31 0.60 -16.41 -2.26
N LEU A 32 1.93 -16.35 -2.18
CA LEU A 32 2.68 -15.09 -2.26
C LEU A 32 2.49 -14.39 -3.60
N VAL A 33 2.55 -15.12 -4.71
CA VAL A 33 2.37 -14.56 -6.06
C VAL A 33 0.94 -14.07 -6.28
N THR A 34 -0.05 -14.78 -5.77
CA THR A 34 -1.47 -14.43 -5.92
C THR A 34 -2.04 -13.68 -4.72
N TYR A 35 -1.18 -13.16 -3.84
CA TYR A 35 -1.59 -12.40 -2.67
C TYR A 35 -2.40 -11.18 -3.13
N GLN A 36 -3.46 -10.85 -2.39
CA GLN A 36 -4.38 -9.76 -2.76
C GLN A 36 -4.23 -8.62 -1.76
N PRO A 37 -3.52 -7.54 -2.11
CA PRO A 37 -3.37 -6.42 -1.22
C PRO A 37 -4.73 -5.80 -0.90
N VAL A 38 -4.94 -5.40 0.35
CA VAL A 38 -6.14 -4.69 0.81
C VAL A 38 -5.75 -3.34 1.36
N ILE A 39 -6.15 -2.25 0.70
CA ILE A 39 -5.81 -0.88 1.09
C ILE A 39 -7.09 -0.14 1.49
N GLY A 40 -7.13 0.33 2.74
CA GLY A 40 -8.20 1.20 3.22
C GLY A 40 -7.92 2.66 2.84
N ILE A 41 -8.93 3.38 2.37
CA ILE A 41 -8.82 4.81 2.05
C ILE A 41 -9.74 5.57 3.00
N MET A 42 -9.16 6.45 3.79
CA MET A 42 -9.81 7.13 4.91
C MET A 42 -9.58 8.64 4.82
N GLY A 43 -10.51 9.40 5.38
CA GLY A 43 -10.47 10.85 5.42
C GLY A 43 -11.85 11.47 5.23
N LYS A 44 -12.01 12.75 5.57
CA LYS A 44 -13.27 13.50 5.40
C LYS A 44 -13.82 13.45 3.96
N THR A 45 -15.09 13.78 3.79
CA THR A 45 -15.68 13.99 2.47
C THR A 45 -15.01 15.18 1.76
N GLY A 46 -14.79 15.08 0.44
CA GLY A 46 -14.20 16.16 -0.35
C GLY A 46 -12.66 16.31 -0.31
N VAL A 47 -11.95 15.49 0.47
CA VAL A 47 -10.46 15.52 0.53
C VAL A 47 -9.79 14.96 -0.74
N GLY A 48 -10.56 14.30 -1.62
CA GLY A 48 -10.08 13.80 -2.92
C GLY A 48 -9.66 12.32 -2.94
N LYS A 49 -10.19 11.48 -2.04
CA LYS A 49 -9.96 10.02 -1.98
C LYS A 49 -10.14 9.34 -3.36
N SER A 50 -11.30 9.54 -3.99
CA SER A 50 -11.63 8.95 -5.29
C SER A 50 -10.68 9.40 -6.41
N SER A 51 -10.36 10.70 -6.46
CA SER A 51 -9.41 11.25 -7.44
C SER A 51 -8.00 10.67 -7.25
N LEU A 52 -7.57 10.49 -6.01
CA LEU A 52 -6.28 9.88 -5.68
C LEU A 52 -6.21 8.43 -6.19
N CYS A 53 -7.24 7.62 -5.95
CA CYS A 53 -7.25 6.22 -6.40
C CYS A 53 -7.21 6.11 -7.93
N ASN A 54 -8.01 6.93 -8.63
CA ASN A 54 -7.98 7.00 -10.09
C ASN A 54 -6.61 7.47 -10.62
N ALA A 55 -5.94 8.37 -9.90
CA ALA A 55 -4.62 8.83 -10.27
C ALA A 55 -3.58 7.72 -10.12
N LEU A 56 -3.61 6.95 -9.03
CA LEU A 56 -2.57 5.95 -8.72
C LEU A 56 -2.74 4.62 -9.47
N PHE A 57 -3.97 4.16 -9.72
CA PHE A 57 -4.25 2.80 -10.21
C PHE A 57 -4.83 2.75 -11.63
N ARG A 58 -4.52 1.70 -12.41
CA ARG A 58 -4.79 1.53 -13.86
C ARG A 58 -6.24 1.28 -14.28
N SER A 59 -7.17 1.17 -13.34
CA SER A 59 -8.59 0.99 -13.64
C SER A 59 -9.34 2.23 -13.17
N GLN A 60 -10.37 2.67 -13.92
CA GLN A 60 -11.27 3.74 -13.48
C GLN A 60 -12.04 3.31 -12.23
N VAL A 61 -11.41 3.51 -11.06
CA VAL A 61 -11.89 3.11 -9.74
C VAL A 61 -13.25 3.74 -9.43
N CYS A 62 -13.47 4.99 -9.86
CA CYS A 62 -14.55 5.82 -9.33
C CYS A 62 -15.55 6.40 -10.35
N VAL A 63 -15.57 5.97 -11.62
CA VAL A 63 -16.56 6.51 -12.59
C VAL A 63 -18.01 6.18 -12.19
N VAL A 64 -18.23 5.21 -11.29
CA VAL A 64 -19.57 4.77 -10.87
C VAL A 64 -20.05 5.34 -9.51
N ASN A 65 -19.19 6.03 -8.74
CA ASN A 65 -19.55 6.44 -7.36
C ASN A 65 -19.85 7.94 -7.16
N ALA A 66 -19.77 8.78 -8.20
CA ALA A 66 -20.08 10.20 -8.06
C ALA A 66 -21.58 10.50 -7.78
N VAL A 67 -22.46 9.49 -7.89
CA VAL A 67 -23.92 9.65 -7.79
C VAL A 67 -24.47 9.28 -6.40
N VAL A 68 -23.71 8.60 -5.54
CA VAL A 68 -24.18 8.24 -4.19
C VAL A 68 -23.47 9.10 -3.16
N ALA A 69 -24.08 10.23 -2.83
CA ALA A 69 -23.72 10.99 -1.64
C ALA A 69 -23.94 10.11 -0.39
N CYS A 70 -22.97 10.15 0.54
CA CYS A 70 -22.89 9.40 1.80
C CYS A 70 -22.67 7.88 1.69
N THR A 71 -21.40 7.46 1.61
CA THR A 71 -20.96 6.06 1.72
C THR A 71 -21.17 5.55 3.15
N ARG A 72 -22.39 5.14 3.52
CA ARG A 72 -22.72 4.64 4.87
C ARG A 72 -22.16 3.24 5.17
N GLN A 73 -21.79 2.49 4.13
CA GLN A 73 -21.18 1.17 4.25
C GLN A 73 -19.85 1.13 3.50
N PRO A 74 -18.85 0.36 3.99
CA PRO A 74 -17.54 0.22 3.36
C PRO A 74 -17.70 -0.31 1.95
N GLN A 75 -17.23 0.47 0.98
CA GLN A 75 -17.28 0.06 -0.41
C GLN A 75 -15.96 -0.62 -0.76
N GLN A 76 -16.06 -1.91 -1.06
CA GLN A 76 -14.94 -2.69 -1.57
C GLN A 76 -14.91 -2.61 -3.08
N LEU A 77 -13.84 -2.05 -3.62
CA LEU A 77 -13.56 -2.08 -5.03
C LEU A 77 -12.41 -3.04 -5.32
N LYS A 78 -12.73 -4.10 -6.08
CA LYS A 78 -11.74 -5.10 -6.50
C LYS A 78 -11.23 -4.76 -7.89
N LEU A 79 -9.96 -4.42 -7.97
CA LEU A 79 -9.24 -4.16 -9.22
C LEU A 79 -8.54 -5.44 -9.65
N ARG A 80 -8.80 -5.90 -10.88
CA ARG A 80 -8.17 -7.09 -11.44
C ARG A 80 -7.25 -6.72 -12.58
N PHE A 81 -6.02 -7.24 -12.56
CA PHE A 81 -5.07 -7.12 -13.66
C PHE A 81 -4.42 -8.49 -13.90
N GLY A 82 -4.81 -9.14 -15.00
CA GLY A 82 -4.48 -10.54 -15.23
C GLY A 82 -4.97 -11.43 -14.08
N ARG A 83 -4.03 -12.07 -13.39
CA ARG A 83 -4.31 -12.93 -12.22
C ARG A 83 -4.18 -12.21 -10.87
N HIS A 84 -3.79 -10.94 -10.86
CA HIS A 84 -3.56 -10.15 -9.65
C HIS A 84 -4.80 -9.36 -9.29
N THR A 85 -5.12 -9.31 -8.00
CA THR A 85 -6.28 -8.57 -7.49
C THR A 85 -5.84 -7.65 -6.37
N LEU A 86 -6.24 -6.38 -6.45
CA LEU A 86 -6.12 -5.37 -5.40
C LEU A 86 -7.52 -5.03 -4.91
N THR A 87 -7.71 -4.98 -3.59
CA THR A 87 -8.96 -4.51 -2.99
C THR A 87 -8.73 -3.12 -2.37
N LEU A 88 -9.45 -2.13 -2.87
CA LEU A 88 -9.55 -0.82 -2.23
C LEU A 88 -10.81 -0.79 -1.37
N VAL A 89 -10.68 -0.36 -0.13
CA VAL A 89 -11.81 -0.24 0.80
C VAL A 89 -12.02 1.25 1.09
N ASP A 90 -13.03 1.85 0.48
CA ASP A 90 -13.44 3.22 0.80
C ASP A 90 -14.30 3.17 2.06
N LEU A 91 -13.79 3.76 3.13
CA LEU A 91 -14.47 3.81 4.42
C LEU A 91 -15.20 5.16 4.56
N PRO A 92 -16.35 5.18 5.24
CA PRO A 92 -17.12 6.42 5.48
C PRO A 92 -16.23 7.56 5.98
N GLY A 93 -16.50 8.76 5.49
CA GLY A 93 -15.85 9.97 5.99
C GLY A 93 -16.28 10.26 7.43
N VAL A 94 -15.33 10.70 8.25
CA VAL A 94 -15.55 11.05 9.67
C VAL A 94 -16.08 12.48 9.80
N GLY A 95 -16.88 12.76 10.82
CA GLY A 95 -17.35 14.12 11.11
C GLY A 95 -18.70 14.51 10.51
N GLU A 96 -19.55 13.54 10.15
CA GLU A 96 -20.94 13.83 9.75
C GLU A 96 -21.87 14.06 10.95
N SER A 97 -21.68 13.32 12.06
CA SER A 97 -22.40 13.50 13.34
C SER A 97 -21.81 12.59 14.43
N GLN A 98 -21.88 12.98 15.70
CA GLN A 98 -21.36 12.18 16.83
C GLN A 98 -21.92 10.76 16.92
N ALA A 99 -23.23 10.57 16.72
CA ALA A 99 -23.84 9.23 16.76
C ALA A 99 -23.32 8.32 15.65
N ARG A 100 -23.09 8.87 14.45
CA ARG A 100 -22.51 8.12 13.31
C ARG A 100 -21.03 7.83 13.52
N ASP A 101 -20.30 8.71 14.20
CA ASP A 101 -18.89 8.48 14.46
C ASP A 101 -18.67 7.23 15.33
N GLU A 102 -19.59 6.89 16.25
CA GLU A 102 -19.51 5.63 17.02
C GLU A 102 -19.72 4.39 16.14
N GLU A 103 -20.74 4.39 15.27
CA GLU A 103 -20.96 3.31 14.30
C GLU A 103 -19.75 3.13 13.38
N TYR A 104 -19.14 4.25 12.94
CA TYR A 104 -17.94 4.24 12.11
C TYR A 104 -16.73 3.70 12.88
N ARG A 105 -16.59 3.93 14.19
CA ARG A 105 -15.49 3.37 15.01
C ARG A 105 -15.54 1.84 15.02
N GLU A 106 -16.69 1.24 15.32
CA GLU A 106 -16.83 -0.22 15.31
C GLU A 106 -16.52 -0.80 13.93
N LEU A 107 -16.97 -0.10 12.90
CA LEU A 107 -16.75 -0.49 11.52
C LEU A 107 -15.26 -0.49 11.17
N TYR A 108 -14.53 0.54 11.57
CA TYR A 108 -13.09 0.61 11.35
C TYR A 108 -12.35 -0.49 12.12
N ARG A 109 -12.71 -0.75 13.39
CA ARG A 109 -12.13 -1.84 14.20
C ARG A 109 -12.29 -3.22 13.52
N LYS A 110 -13.41 -3.45 12.83
CA LYS A 110 -13.65 -4.68 12.04
C LYS A 110 -12.81 -4.78 10.76
N TRP A 111 -12.39 -3.64 10.20
CA TRP A 111 -11.65 -3.57 8.95
C TRP A 111 -10.14 -3.50 9.13
N ILE A 112 -9.64 -2.75 10.12
CA ILE A 112 -8.20 -2.57 10.42
C ILE A 112 -7.38 -3.87 10.32
N PRO A 113 -7.74 -4.99 10.98
CA PRO A 113 -6.95 -6.22 10.90
C PRO A 113 -6.96 -6.91 9.53
N LYS A 114 -7.82 -6.48 8.59
CA LYS A 114 -7.89 -7.00 7.22
C LYS A 114 -7.12 -6.15 6.21
N LEU A 115 -6.65 -4.98 6.61
CA LEU A 115 -5.93 -4.05 5.74
C LEU A 115 -4.43 -4.35 5.80
N ASP A 116 -3.77 -4.25 4.65
CA ASP A 116 -2.30 -4.18 4.57
C ASP A 116 -1.79 -2.77 4.83
N MET A 117 -2.58 -1.78 4.42
CA MET A 117 -2.24 -0.36 4.52
C MET A 117 -3.48 0.51 4.58
N VAL A 118 -3.34 1.66 5.23
CA VAL A 118 -4.30 2.75 5.26
C VAL A 118 -3.71 3.97 4.54
N PHE A 119 -4.48 4.53 3.61
CA PHE A 119 -4.27 5.88 3.09
C PHE A 119 -5.11 6.84 3.93
N TRP A 120 -4.44 7.63 4.77
CA TRP A 120 -5.09 8.68 5.55
C TRP A 120 -4.98 10.01 4.81
N VAL A 121 -6.07 10.40 4.13
CA VAL A 121 -6.09 11.56 3.24
C VAL A 121 -6.64 12.78 3.97
N LEU A 122 -5.77 13.78 4.13
CA LEU A 122 -6.06 15.10 4.67
C LEU A 122 -6.11 16.14 3.54
N LYS A 123 -6.75 17.27 3.80
CA LYS A 123 -6.88 18.38 2.84
C LYS A 123 -6.04 19.57 3.30
N ALA A 124 -5.24 20.14 2.40
CA ALA A 124 -4.29 21.20 2.73
C ALA A 124 -4.93 22.54 3.13
N ASP A 125 -6.10 22.86 2.57
CA ASP A 125 -6.85 24.10 2.82
C ASP A 125 -7.83 24.00 4.00
N ASP A 126 -7.97 22.83 4.64
CA ASP A 126 -8.83 22.68 5.81
C ASP A 126 -8.20 23.39 7.01
N ARG A 127 -9.01 24.17 7.74
CA ARG A 127 -8.57 24.97 8.88
C ARG A 127 -8.56 24.18 10.19
N ALA A 128 -9.34 23.11 10.30
CA ALA A 128 -9.51 22.37 11.55
C ALA A 128 -9.44 20.85 11.33
N PHE A 129 -8.53 20.19 12.05
CA PHE A 129 -8.36 18.72 12.03
C PHE A 129 -8.81 18.03 13.32
N SER A 130 -9.47 18.75 14.23
CA SER A 130 -9.85 18.23 15.56
C SER A 130 -10.73 17.00 15.49
N ILE A 131 -11.64 16.94 14.51
CA ILE A 131 -12.53 15.79 14.30
C ILE A 131 -11.72 14.57 13.83
N GLU A 132 -10.83 14.74 12.84
CA GLU A 132 -9.98 13.66 12.36
C GLU A 132 -8.99 13.19 13.43
N GLU A 133 -8.46 14.11 14.23
CA GLU A 133 -7.58 13.80 15.37
C GLU A 133 -8.31 12.93 16.39
N GLN A 134 -9.48 13.36 16.86
CA GLN A 134 -10.27 12.60 17.82
C GLN A 134 -10.63 11.23 17.27
N PHE A 135 -11.08 11.16 16.01
CA PHE A 135 -11.42 9.88 15.39
C PHE A 135 -10.19 8.98 15.23
N TYR A 136 -9.06 9.52 14.76
CA TYR A 136 -7.82 8.77 14.62
C TYR A 136 -7.37 8.20 15.98
N GLN A 137 -7.32 9.03 17.02
CA GLN A 137 -6.92 8.61 18.35
C GLN A 137 -7.85 7.50 18.88
N THR A 138 -9.16 7.68 18.78
CA THR A 138 -10.13 6.70 19.28
C THR A 138 -10.06 5.35 18.54
N VAL A 139 -9.82 5.38 17.23
CA VAL A 139 -9.84 4.16 16.41
C VAL A 139 -8.49 3.45 16.39
N PHE A 140 -7.40 4.18 16.25
CA PHE A 140 -6.07 3.61 16.02
C PHE A 140 -5.25 3.52 17.30
N THR A 141 -5.31 4.51 18.18
CA THR A 141 -4.53 4.49 19.44
C THR A 141 -5.12 3.54 20.46
N GLU A 142 -6.45 3.38 20.50
CA GLU A 142 -7.13 2.42 21.40
C GLU A 142 -7.18 0.98 20.84
N TYR A 143 -6.69 0.75 19.62
CA TYR A 143 -6.71 -0.58 19.02
C TYR A 143 -5.55 -1.43 19.54
N ASN A 144 -5.86 -2.46 20.34
CA ASN A 144 -4.87 -3.33 20.97
C ASN A 144 -4.22 -4.36 20.02
N GLY A 145 -4.54 -4.35 18.72
CA GLY A 145 -3.96 -5.27 17.75
C GLY A 145 -2.84 -4.65 16.93
N GLN A 146 -2.25 -5.45 16.04
CA GLN A 146 -1.28 -4.93 15.07
C GLN A 146 -1.98 -3.99 14.08
N LEU A 147 -1.51 -2.74 14.02
CA LEU A 147 -2.00 -1.77 13.06
C LEU A 147 -1.41 -2.03 11.65
N PRO A 148 -2.19 -1.81 10.59
CA PRO A 148 -1.67 -1.77 9.23
C PRO A 148 -0.70 -0.59 9.07
N ALA A 149 0.13 -0.64 8.02
CA ALA A 149 0.96 0.50 7.67
C ALA A 149 0.07 1.72 7.37
N ILE A 150 0.42 2.90 7.88
CA ILE A 150 -0.36 4.13 7.63
C ILE A 150 0.48 5.07 6.75
N THR A 151 -0.12 5.49 5.63
CA THR A 151 0.44 6.53 4.77
C THR A 151 -0.40 7.78 4.91
N TRP A 152 0.19 8.80 5.54
CA TRP A 152 -0.42 10.12 5.72
C TRP A 152 -0.24 10.94 4.46
N ILE A 153 -1.35 11.40 3.89
CA ILE A 153 -1.37 12.08 2.59
C ILE A 153 -2.03 13.43 2.77
N LEU A 154 -1.28 14.51 2.56
CA LEU A 154 -1.83 15.87 2.55
C LEU A 154 -2.14 16.25 1.09
N ASN A 155 -3.39 16.10 0.69
CA ASN A 155 -3.83 16.34 -0.69
C ASN A 155 -4.28 17.79 -0.91
N GLN A 156 -4.41 18.15 -2.18
CA GLN A 156 -4.85 19.47 -2.66
C GLN A 156 -3.91 20.60 -2.23
N VAL A 157 -2.60 20.34 -2.17
CA VAL A 157 -1.62 21.39 -1.82
C VAL A 157 -1.54 22.51 -2.87
N ASP A 158 -2.08 22.28 -4.07
CA ASP A 158 -2.28 23.32 -5.09
C ASP A 158 -3.24 24.43 -4.64
N LYS A 159 -4.08 24.17 -3.63
CA LYS A 159 -5.03 25.11 -3.06
C LYS A 159 -4.52 25.81 -1.79
N ILE A 160 -3.26 25.59 -1.42
CA ILE A 160 -2.70 26.33 -0.30
C ILE A 160 -2.42 27.77 -0.75
N GLU A 161 -2.79 28.73 0.08
CA GLU A 161 -2.57 30.14 -0.21
C GLU A 161 -1.08 30.43 -0.42
N PRO A 162 -0.69 31.35 -1.31
CA PRO A 162 -1.51 31.98 -2.34
C PRO A 162 -1.81 31.01 -3.50
N VAL A 163 -3.09 30.75 -3.78
CA VAL A 163 -3.54 29.69 -4.70
C VAL A 163 -3.08 29.94 -6.14
N GLU A 164 -3.09 31.20 -6.55
CA GLU A 164 -2.76 31.68 -7.89
C GLU A 164 -1.28 31.50 -8.27
N GLN A 165 -0.40 31.26 -7.29
CA GLN A 165 1.04 31.13 -7.54
C GLN A 165 1.49 29.71 -7.88
N TRP A 166 0.57 28.75 -7.95
CA TRP A 166 0.92 27.38 -8.34
C TRP A 166 1.43 27.32 -9.79
N HIS A 167 2.59 26.69 -10.00
CA HIS A 167 3.18 26.54 -11.33
C HIS A 167 2.64 25.28 -12.03
N TRP A 168 1.54 25.43 -12.77
CA TRP A 168 0.83 24.33 -13.45
C TRP A 168 1.70 23.57 -14.46
N ALA A 169 2.51 24.26 -15.25
CA ALA A 169 3.31 23.65 -16.32
C ALA A 169 4.40 22.71 -15.78
N SER A 170 4.99 23.06 -14.64
CA SER A 170 6.05 22.28 -13.99
C SER A 170 5.54 21.37 -12.88
N ALA A 171 4.23 21.43 -12.55
CA ALA A 171 3.64 20.72 -11.42
C ALA A 171 4.33 21.06 -10.08
N GLN A 172 4.67 22.33 -9.83
CA GLN A 172 5.39 22.76 -8.63
C GLN A 172 4.65 23.86 -7.85
N PRO A 173 4.72 23.87 -6.51
CA PRO A 173 4.32 25.03 -5.72
C PRO A 173 5.29 26.21 -5.91
N SER A 174 4.80 27.43 -5.66
CA SER A 174 5.67 28.59 -5.47
C SER A 174 6.53 28.43 -4.19
N LYS A 175 7.58 29.24 -4.03
CA LYS A 175 8.38 29.26 -2.79
C LYS A 175 7.52 29.53 -1.55
N GLN A 176 6.52 30.40 -1.67
CA GLN A 176 5.61 30.73 -0.57
C GLN A 176 4.67 29.57 -0.25
N GLN A 177 4.09 28.94 -1.27
CA GLN A 177 3.27 27.74 -1.10
C GLN A 177 4.08 26.60 -0.47
N GLN A 178 5.33 26.39 -0.89
CA GLN A 178 6.23 25.39 -0.30
C GLN A 178 6.46 25.62 1.20
N ALA A 179 6.65 26.89 1.61
CA ALA A 179 6.78 27.25 3.02
C ALA A 179 5.48 26.93 3.79
N HIS A 180 4.31 27.30 3.23
CA HIS A 180 3.02 27.00 3.86
C HIS A 180 2.71 25.50 3.94
N ILE A 181 3.06 24.72 2.91
CA ILE A 181 2.93 23.24 2.94
C ILE A 181 3.76 22.68 4.08
N THR A 182 4.98 23.19 4.24
CA THR A 182 5.89 22.77 5.31
C THR A 182 5.29 23.11 6.68
N LEU A 183 4.84 24.34 6.91
CA LEU A 183 4.19 24.74 8.16
C LEU A 183 2.95 23.88 8.45
N LYS A 184 2.14 23.62 7.41
CA LYS A 184 0.93 22.80 7.52
C LYS A 184 1.24 21.37 7.94
N ARG A 185 2.27 20.76 7.35
CA ARG A 185 2.76 19.42 7.74
C ARG A 185 3.17 19.39 9.21
N HIS A 186 3.91 20.40 9.67
CA HIS A 186 4.34 20.48 11.08
C HIS A 186 3.15 20.66 12.03
N ALA A 187 2.16 21.49 11.67
CA ALA A 187 0.95 21.68 12.48
C ALA A 187 0.16 20.37 12.61
N ILE A 188 -0.07 19.66 11.49
CA ILE A 188 -0.75 18.36 11.49
C ILE A 188 0.05 17.33 12.28
N ALA A 189 1.37 17.27 12.09
CA ALA A 189 2.25 16.34 12.79
C ALA A 189 2.17 16.51 14.30
N LYS A 190 2.21 17.76 14.78
CA LYS A 190 2.05 18.09 16.20
C LYS A 190 0.69 17.66 16.73
N GLN A 191 -0.38 17.95 15.99
CA GLN A 191 -1.74 17.63 16.39
C GLN A 191 -1.99 16.10 16.41
N MET A 192 -1.55 15.39 15.39
CA MET A 192 -1.74 13.94 15.25
C MET A 192 -0.72 13.10 16.04
N HIS A 193 0.26 13.74 16.69
CA HIS A 193 1.35 13.07 17.41
C HIS A 193 2.16 12.11 16.50
N ILE A 194 2.45 12.56 15.28
CA ILE A 194 3.22 11.82 14.26
C ILE A 194 4.40 12.64 13.76
N SER A 195 5.34 12.01 13.05
CA SER A 195 6.43 12.74 12.39
C SER A 195 5.93 13.51 11.15
N ALA A 196 6.36 14.75 10.97
CA ALA A 196 6.06 15.53 9.77
C ALA A 196 6.57 14.87 8.48
N ASP A 197 7.66 14.12 8.54
CA ASP A 197 8.23 13.36 7.42
C ASP A 197 7.38 12.15 7.00
N SER A 198 6.49 11.70 7.89
CA SER A 198 5.54 10.65 7.56
C SER A 198 4.41 11.14 6.64
N ILE A 199 4.15 12.46 6.62
CA ILE A 199 3.10 13.13 5.86
C ILE A 199 3.61 13.54 4.48
N ILE A 200 3.00 13.00 3.44
CA ILE A 200 3.39 13.22 2.05
C ILE A 200 2.45 14.27 1.43
N PRO A 201 2.93 15.49 1.14
CA PRO A 201 2.13 16.50 0.45
C PRO A 201 2.02 16.16 -1.03
N ILE A 202 0.81 16.14 -1.57
CA ILE A 202 0.52 15.86 -2.98
C ILE A 202 -0.52 16.81 -3.55
N SER A 203 -0.50 16.95 -4.87
CA SER A 203 -1.66 17.44 -5.61
C SER A 203 -1.99 16.45 -6.73
N VAL A 204 -3.17 15.84 -6.65
CA VAL A 204 -3.68 15.00 -7.75
C VAL A 204 -3.90 15.84 -9.00
N LYS A 205 -4.55 17.00 -8.87
CA LYS A 205 -4.85 17.91 -9.99
C LYS A 205 -3.57 18.48 -10.61
N GLY A 206 -2.66 18.94 -9.77
CA GLY A 206 -1.36 19.48 -10.17
C GLY A 206 -0.32 18.42 -10.49
N ARG A 207 -0.61 17.13 -10.34
CA ARG A 207 0.32 15.99 -10.54
C ARG A 207 1.63 16.09 -9.73
N TYR A 208 1.56 16.75 -8.58
CA TYR A 208 2.71 16.96 -7.69
C TYR A 208 2.88 15.80 -6.72
N HIS A 209 4.12 15.31 -6.62
CA HIS A 209 4.58 14.29 -5.67
C HIS A 209 3.90 12.91 -5.73
N LEU A 210 3.12 12.62 -6.77
CA LEU A 210 2.49 11.30 -6.94
C LEU A 210 3.52 10.16 -7.08
N PRO A 211 4.64 10.29 -7.82
CA PRO A 211 5.68 9.24 -7.85
C PRO A 211 6.28 8.94 -6.47
N GLN A 212 6.60 9.99 -5.71
CA GLN A 212 7.15 9.89 -4.35
C GLN A 212 6.16 9.20 -3.40
N LEU A 213 4.86 9.48 -3.55
CA LEU A 213 3.82 8.77 -2.82
C LEU A 213 3.83 7.26 -3.15
N VAL A 214 3.92 6.87 -4.42
CA VAL A 214 4.00 5.45 -4.81
C VAL A 214 5.23 4.76 -4.24
N GLU A 215 6.39 5.43 -4.28
CA GLU A 215 7.62 4.91 -3.66
C GLU A 215 7.44 4.67 -2.15
N ALA A 216 6.82 5.62 -1.44
CA ALA A 216 6.53 5.47 -0.02
C ALA A 216 5.53 4.34 0.26
N ILE A 217 4.47 4.19 -0.56
CA ILE A 217 3.49 3.10 -0.45
C ILE A 217 4.21 1.75 -0.58
N ILE A 218 5.02 1.57 -1.61
CA ILE A 218 5.75 0.32 -1.86
C ILE A 218 6.80 0.04 -0.78
N THR A 219 7.38 1.09 -0.20
CA THR A 219 8.35 0.96 0.89
C THR A 219 7.68 0.53 2.20
N ARG A 220 6.51 1.09 2.52
CA ARG A 220 5.80 0.87 3.78
C ARG A 220 4.87 -0.33 3.77
N LEU A 221 4.46 -0.82 2.60
CA LEU A 221 3.60 -2.01 2.50
C LEU A 221 4.28 -3.26 3.10
N PRO A 222 3.51 -4.19 3.68
CA PRO A 222 3.99 -5.52 4.03
C PRO A 222 4.64 -6.20 2.82
N LYS A 223 5.77 -6.91 3.03
CA LYS A 223 6.61 -7.42 1.93
C LYS A 223 5.80 -8.27 0.93
N GLN A 224 4.87 -9.09 1.41
CA GLN A 224 4.01 -9.95 0.59
C GLN A 224 3.06 -9.17 -0.34
N ALA A 225 2.68 -7.95 0.04
CA ALA A 225 1.73 -7.12 -0.71
C ALA A 225 2.41 -6.25 -1.79
N ARG A 226 3.72 -6.00 -1.69
CA ARG A 226 4.46 -5.06 -2.56
C ARG A 226 4.43 -5.46 -4.04
N SER A 227 4.79 -6.71 -4.35
CA SER A 227 4.87 -7.17 -5.74
C SER A 227 3.50 -7.33 -6.41
N PRO A 228 2.48 -7.92 -5.73
CA PRO A 228 1.12 -7.96 -6.27
C PRO A 228 0.49 -6.60 -6.53
N LEU A 229 0.94 -5.51 -5.87
CA LEU A 229 0.45 -4.16 -6.15
C LEU A 229 0.93 -3.61 -7.49
N ILE A 230 2.15 -3.96 -7.92
CA ILE A 230 2.81 -3.35 -9.08
C ILE A 230 1.93 -3.32 -10.34
N PRO A 231 1.33 -4.45 -10.80
CA PRO A 231 0.51 -4.46 -12.01
C PRO A 231 -0.69 -3.48 -11.96
N HIS A 232 -1.16 -3.12 -10.77
CA HIS A 232 -2.29 -2.21 -10.59
C HIS A 232 -1.89 -0.74 -10.67
N LEU A 233 -0.63 -0.37 -10.45
CA LEU A 233 -0.15 1.01 -10.49
C LEU A 233 -0.10 1.55 -11.91
N GLN A 234 -0.50 2.81 -12.15
CA GLN A 234 -0.33 3.48 -13.45
C GLN A 234 1.09 3.31 -14.03
N ASN A 235 1.21 3.19 -15.36
CA ASN A 235 2.51 3.02 -16.04
C ASN A 235 3.56 4.04 -15.61
N ALA A 236 3.14 5.29 -15.45
CA ALA A 236 4.00 6.39 -15.01
C ALA A 236 4.65 6.19 -13.63
N TYR A 237 4.09 5.32 -12.78
CA TYR A 237 4.59 5.08 -11.41
C TYR A 237 5.30 3.74 -11.22
N GLN A 238 5.43 2.93 -12.28
CA GLN A 238 6.28 1.75 -12.27
C GLN A 238 7.73 2.13 -12.53
N THR A 239 8.27 3.01 -11.69
CA THR A 239 9.67 3.47 -11.80
C THR A 239 10.63 2.33 -11.51
N THR A 240 11.87 2.45 -11.98
CA THR A 240 12.94 1.48 -11.71
C THR A 240 13.14 1.27 -10.20
N THR A 241 13.03 2.34 -9.40
CA THR A 241 13.10 2.29 -7.93
C THR A 241 11.98 1.43 -7.35
N VAL A 242 10.73 1.70 -7.74
CA VAL A 242 9.55 0.96 -7.29
C VAL A 242 9.66 -0.53 -7.64
N ILE A 243 10.00 -0.85 -8.89
CA ILE A 243 10.16 -2.23 -9.37
C ILE A 243 11.29 -2.93 -8.62
N ASN A 244 12.43 -2.28 -8.43
CA ASN A 244 13.58 -2.88 -7.75
C ASN A 244 13.26 -3.19 -6.28
N HIS A 245 12.57 -2.29 -5.58
CA HIS A 245 12.18 -2.50 -4.20
C HIS A 245 11.19 -3.68 -4.07
N ALA A 246 10.15 -3.71 -4.92
CA ALA A 246 9.20 -4.83 -4.96
C ALA A 246 9.90 -6.16 -5.29
N ARG A 247 10.76 -6.18 -6.31
CA ARG A 247 11.54 -7.37 -6.70
C ARG A 247 12.47 -7.86 -5.60
N SER A 248 13.19 -6.97 -4.93
CA SER A 248 14.08 -7.34 -3.83
C SER A 248 13.28 -7.98 -2.70
N SER A 249 12.20 -7.30 -2.27
CA SER A 249 11.34 -7.76 -1.18
C SER A 249 10.64 -9.09 -1.48
N PHE A 250 10.31 -9.37 -2.74
CA PHE A 250 9.80 -10.68 -3.15
C PHE A 250 10.85 -11.76 -2.90
N GLY A 251 12.10 -11.54 -3.34
CA GLY A 251 13.20 -12.46 -3.09
C GLY A 251 13.40 -12.73 -1.60
N ASP A 252 13.34 -11.68 -0.77
CA ASP A 252 13.48 -11.79 0.69
C ASP A 252 12.30 -12.58 1.30
N THR A 253 11.07 -12.31 0.86
CA THR A 253 9.89 -13.05 1.34
C THR A 253 9.94 -14.53 0.94
N VAL A 254 10.52 -14.85 -0.22
CA VAL A 254 10.77 -16.24 -0.62
C VAL A 254 11.75 -16.93 0.33
N VAL A 255 12.80 -16.23 0.80
CA VAL A 255 13.71 -16.74 1.83
C VAL A 255 12.94 -17.01 3.12
N ASP A 256 12.18 -16.03 3.60
CA ASP A 256 11.40 -16.11 4.83
C ASP A 256 10.42 -17.30 4.80
N ILE A 257 9.76 -17.54 3.65
CA ILE A 257 8.89 -18.71 3.43
C ILE A 257 9.66 -20.02 3.53
N ILE A 258 10.82 -20.11 2.86
CA ILE A 258 11.61 -21.34 2.81
C ILE A 258 12.12 -21.70 4.21
N GLU A 259 12.68 -20.75 4.93
CA GLU A 259 13.19 -20.95 6.28
C GLU A 259 12.08 -21.40 7.24
N ARG A 260 10.93 -20.70 7.21
CA ARG A 260 9.75 -21.09 7.99
C ARG A 260 9.29 -22.52 7.69
N VAL A 261 9.21 -22.89 6.42
CA VAL A 261 8.77 -24.24 6.01
C VAL A 261 9.79 -25.31 6.44
N ILE A 262 11.10 -25.01 6.43
CA ILE A 262 12.14 -25.93 6.93
C ILE A 262 12.05 -26.08 8.46
N ASP A 263 11.80 -24.99 9.18
CA ASP A 263 11.77 -25.01 10.65
C ASP A 263 10.62 -25.83 11.21
N PHE A 264 9.44 -25.77 10.59
CA PHE A 264 8.29 -26.60 10.95
C PHE A 264 8.34 -28.02 10.38
N ALA A 265 9.37 -28.36 9.59
CA ALA A 265 9.52 -29.69 9.04
C ALA A 265 10.04 -30.69 10.09
N PRO A 266 9.55 -31.95 10.08
CA PRO A 266 10.09 -33.03 10.90
C PRO A 266 11.42 -33.53 10.30
N LEU A 267 12.45 -32.69 10.38
CA LEU A 267 13.79 -32.97 9.85
C LEU A 267 14.84 -32.91 10.99
N PRO A 268 15.88 -33.77 10.95
CA PRO A 268 17.04 -33.63 11.81
C PRO A 268 17.72 -32.26 11.61
N GLN A 269 18.38 -31.74 12.65
CA GLN A 269 19.01 -30.42 12.63
C GLN A 269 20.03 -30.27 11.49
N VAL A 270 20.82 -31.31 11.22
CA VAL A 270 21.81 -31.33 10.11
C VAL A 270 21.12 -31.11 8.75
N ALA A 271 19.98 -31.76 8.51
CA ALA A 271 19.22 -31.60 7.28
C ALA A 271 18.62 -30.18 7.16
N ARG A 272 18.17 -29.58 8.28
CA ARG A 272 17.70 -28.19 8.28
C ARG A 272 18.81 -27.21 7.88
N HIS A 273 19.99 -27.32 8.48
CA HIS A 273 21.13 -26.47 8.13
C HIS A 273 21.56 -26.65 6.66
N ALA A 274 21.62 -27.89 6.18
CA ALA A 274 21.97 -28.18 4.79
C ALA A 274 20.96 -27.59 3.79
N LEU A 275 19.67 -27.58 4.10
CA LEU A 275 18.65 -26.95 3.24
C LEU A 275 18.72 -25.41 3.31
N LYS A 276 18.88 -24.85 4.51
CA LYS A 276 18.98 -23.39 4.72
C LYS A 276 20.21 -22.75 4.08
N SER A 277 21.32 -23.47 3.95
CA SER A 277 22.51 -22.94 3.24
C SER A 277 22.24 -22.64 1.75
N THR A 278 21.17 -23.22 1.20
CA THR A 278 20.84 -23.09 -0.21
C THR A 278 19.83 -21.98 -0.54
N THR A 279 19.29 -21.32 0.49
CA THR A 279 18.19 -20.35 0.35
C THR A 279 18.59 -19.12 -0.45
N HIS A 280 19.85 -18.67 -0.34
CA HIS A 280 20.35 -17.51 -1.08
C HIS A 280 20.26 -17.69 -2.61
N HIS A 281 20.60 -18.87 -3.12
CA HIS A 281 20.46 -19.20 -4.55
C HIS A 281 19.00 -19.20 -5.00
N ILE A 282 18.06 -19.55 -4.11
CA ILE A 282 16.62 -19.53 -4.44
C ILE A 282 16.11 -18.09 -4.46
N ALA A 283 16.56 -17.25 -3.53
CA ALA A 283 16.24 -15.83 -3.51
C ALA A 283 16.67 -15.15 -4.81
N GLN A 284 17.92 -15.39 -5.26
CA GLN A 284 18.43 -14.83 -6.50
C GLN A 284 17.63 -15.32 -7.72
N ALA A 285 17.29 -16.62 -7.76
CA ALA A 285 16.44 -17.17 -8.81
C ALA A 285 15.02 -16.57 -8.78
N ALA A 286 14.42 -16.39 -7.60
CA ALA A 286 13.10 -15.77 -7.44
C ALA A 286 13.09 -14.32 -7.93
N ARG A 287 14.13 -13.55 -7.61
CA ARG A 287 14.29 -12.17 -8.11
C ARG A 287 14.44 -12.13 -9.63
N SER A 288 15.15 -13.09 -10.24
CA SER A 288 15.37 -13.11 -11.69
C SER A 288 14.11 -13.45 -12.50
N VAL A 289 13.17 -14.21 -11.92
CA VAL A 289 11.89 -14.54 -12.57
C VAL A 289 10.73 -13.66 -12.11
N TRP A 290 10.98 -12.64 -11.29
CA TRP A 290 9.95 -11.76 -10.74
C TRP A 290 9.04 -11.15 -11.82
N SER A 291 9.62 -10.69 -12.94
CA SER A 291 8.86 -10.10 -14.05
C SER A 291 7.93 -11.10 -14.73
N PHE A 292 8.24 -12.40 -14.73
CA PHE A 292 7.32 -13.42 -15.22
C PHE A 292 6.05 -13.50 -14.35
N PHE A 293 6.15 -13.08 -13.09
CA PHE A 293 5.03 -13.12 -12.17
C PHE A 293 4.15 -11.88 -12.23
N PHE A 294 4.76 -10.69 -12.36
CA PHE A 294 4.11 -9.40 -12.08
C PHE A 294 4.20 -8.37 -13.23
N ASN A 295 4.76 -8.71 -14.39
CA ASN A 295 4.65 -7.88 -15.60
C ASN A 295 3.49 -8.31 -16.48
#